data_AF-A0AAW2FXS6-F1
#
_entry.id   AF-A0AAW2FXS6-F1
#
_cell.length_a   1.000
_cell.length_b   1.000
_cell.length_c   1.000
_cell.angle_alpha   90.00
_cell.angle_beta   90.00
_cell.angle_gamma   90.00
#
_symmetry.space_group_name_H-M   'P 1'
#
loop_
_entity.id
_entity.type
_entity.pdbx_description
1 polymer ?
#
loop_
_entity_poly.entity_id
_entity_poly.type
_entity_poly.pdbx_seq_one_letter_code
_entity_poly.pdbx_strand_id
1 'polypeptide(L)'
;MQSAMTHYYNINKMLMTKMGIWPKQHVFVKVALPTILTALIFSIAILELEYLMSLIDYHWRIFTHTLEVEIMHEYALVGRKMTITYSIACYSLAIVFMMMALTPQIMDLIIPLNESRPYIYLFDIDYSFDRDTYFYYVLLHAYVTIILAITTMLITDTSYMMFAHHASSLFAAIGYRITFIVPR
;
A
#
# COMPACT_ATOMS: atom_id res chain seq x y z
N MET A 1 -1.15 2.82 39.19
CA MET A 1 -1.20 3.41 37.82
C MET A 1 0.15 3.95 37.36
N GLN A 2 0.85 4.78 38.15
CA GLN A 2 2.16 5.35 37.77
C GLN A 2 3.23 4.30 37.37
N SER A 3 3.35 3.20 38.13
CA SER A 3 4.36 2.14 37.87
C SER A 3 4.16 1.45 36.51
N ALA A 4 2.91 1.13 36.14
CA ALA A 4 2.60 0.50 34.86
C ALA A 4 2.85 1.45 33.67
N MET A 5 2.55 2.74 33.83
CA MET A 5 2.85 3.76 32.81
C MET A 5 4.36 3.92 32.60
N THR A 6 5.15 3.98 33.68
CA THR A 6 6.61 4.05 33.59
C THR A 6 7.21 2.81 32.93
N HIS A 7 6.68 1.63 33.25
CA HIS A 7 7.11 0.38 32.63
C HIS A 7 6.83 0.35 31.13
N TYR A 8 5.60 0.68 30.72
CA TYR A 8 5.21 0.79 29.30
C TYR A 8 6.09 1.81 28.56
N TYR A 9 6.28 2.99 29.14
CA TYR A 9 7.13 4.03 28.57
C TYR A 9 8.57 3.55 28.36
N ASN A 10 9.16 2.85 29.35
CA ASN A 10 10.52 2.34 29.25
C ASN A 10 10.67 1.27 28.16
N ILE A 11 9.68 0.38 28.01
CA ILE A 11 9.65 -0.62 26.94
C ILE A 11 9.58 0.08 25.57
N ASN A 12 8.61 0.99 25.39
CA ASN A 12 8.46 1.71 24.13
C ASN A 12 9.71 2.53 23.79
N LYS A 13 10.28 3.21 24.78
CA LYS A 13 11.54 3.96 24.62
C LYS A 13 12.65 3.04 24.15
N MET A 14 12.82 1.88 24.76
CA MET A 14 13.84 0.91 24.35
C MET A 14 13.62 0.44 22.90
N LEU A 15 12.39 0.06 22.56
CA LEU A 15 12.04 -0.42 21.21
C LEU A 15 12.26 0.67 20.15
N MET A 16 11.70 1.86 20.37
CA MET A 16 11.83 3.00 19.46
C MET A 16 13.29 3.46 19.32
N THR A 17 14.08 3.39 20.39
CA THR A 17 15.52 3.71 20.37
C THR A 17 16.27 2.73 19.47
N LYS A 18 15.97 1.43 19.56
CA LYS A 18 16.58 0.41 18.69
C LYS A 18 16.18 0.56 17.22
N MET A 19 14.95 0.99 16.96
CA MET A 19 14.46 1.28 15.60
C MET A 19 14.90 2.65 15.07
N GLY A 20 15.56 3.49 15.88
CA GLY A 20 15.97 4.84 15.48
C GLY A 20 14.81 5.82 15.36
N ILE A 21 13.65 5.51 15.91
CA ILE A 21 12.44 6.35 15.81
C ILE A 21 12.27 7.21 17.07
N TRP A 22 13.11 7.02 18.10
CA TRP A 22 12.95 7.74 19.36
C TRP A 22 13.25 9.25 19.20
N PRO A 23 12.34 10.15 19.62
CA PRO A 23 12.46 11.58 19.34
C PRO A 23 13.72 12.26 19.88
N LYS A 24 14.25 11.80 21.02
CA LYS A 24 15.40 12.42 21.71
C LYS A 24 16.77 11.82 21.34
N GLN A 25 16.86 10.98 20.30
CA GLN A 25 18.12 10.42 19.84
C GLN A 25 18.93 11.38 18.98
N HIS A 26 20.22 11.10 18.82
CA HIS A 26 21.09 11.84 17.91
C HIS A 26 20.54 11.78 16.48
N VAL A 27 20.49 12.92 15.79
CA VAL A 27 19.86 13.08 14.46
C VAL A 27 20.39 12.06 13.45
N PHE A 28 21.70 11.77 13.47
CA PHE A 28 22.29 10.76 12.61
C PHE A 28 21.65 9.38 12.78
N VAL A 29 21.44 8.91 14.02
CA VAL A 29 20.83 7.60 14.29
C VAL A 29 19.36 7.60 13.85
N LYS A 30 18.67 8.72 14.09
CA LYS A 30 17.26 8.90 13.74
C LYS A 30 17.00 8.83 12.23
N VAL A 31 17.97 9.25 11.42
CA VAL A 31 17.86 9.24 9.96
C VAL A 31 18.47 7.98 9.36
N ALA A 32 19.71 7.65 9.72
CA ALA A 32 20.45 6.57 9.08
C ALA A 32 19.81 5.20 9.32
N LEU A 33 19.37 4.91 10.55
CA LEU A 33 18.92 3.57 10.90
C LEU A 33 17.58 3.21 10.25
N PRO A 34 16.52 4.04 10.29
CA PRO A 34 15.29 3.77 9.52
C PRO A 34 15.53 3.72 8.01
N THR A 35 16.43 4.56 7.48
CA THR A 35 16.76 4.57 6.04
C THR A 35 17.44 3.27 5.60
N ILE A 36 18.40 2.77 6.38
CA ILE A 36 19.07 1.49 6.09
C ILE A 36 18.07 0.34 6.21
N LEU A 37 17.25 0.32 7.27
CA LEU A 37 16.25 -0.74 7.46
C LEU A 37 15.23 -0.78 6.32
N THR A 38 14.70 0.37 5.92
CA THR A 38 13.76 0.46 4.80
C THR A 38 14.42 0.03 3.48
N ALA A 39 15.65 0.49 3.20
CA ALA A 39 16.37 0.08 2.00
C ALA A 39 16.61 -1.44 1.94
N LEU A 40 16.96 -2.07 3.06
CA LEU A 40 17.13 -3.52 3.14
C LEU A 40 15.81 -4.27 2.88
N ILE A 41 14.71 -3.82 3.49
CA ILE A 41 13.38 -4.41 3.27
C ILE A 41 12.98 -4.29 1.80
N PHE A 42 13.14 -3.12 1.19
CA PHE A 42 12.87 -2.92 -0.24
C PHE A 42 13.75 -3.81 -1.13
N SER A 43 15.03 -3.97 -0.79
CA SER A 43 15.95 -4.81 -1.57
C SER A 43 15.51 -6.28 -1.56
N ILE A 44 15.12 -6.80 -0.39
CA ILE A 44 14.60 -8.17 -0.26
C ILE A 44 13.29 -8.32 -1.03
N ALA A 45 12.35 -7.38 -0.88
CA ALA A 45 11.07 -7.41 -1.56
C ALA A 45 11.21 -7.39 -3.09
N ILE A 46 12.16 -6.62 -3.62
CA ILE A 46 12.45 -6.59 -5.07
C ILE A 46 12.96 -7.95 -5.54
N LEU A 47 13.91 -8.57 -4.83
CA LEU A 47 14.44 -9.88 -5.18
C LEU A 47 13.36 -10.97 -5.16
N GLU A 48 12.48 -10.95 -4.14
CA GLU A 48 11.34 -11.87 -4.06
C GLU A 48 10.36 -11.67 -5.23
N LEU A 49 10.07 -10.41 -5.59
CA LEU A 49 9.19 -10.10 -6.70
C LEU A 49 9.78 -10.59 -8.04
N GLU A 50 11.06 -10.30 -8.29
CA GLU A 50 11.76 -10.77 -9.50
C GLU A 50 11.75 -12.29 -9.61
N TYR A 51 12.02 -12.98 -8.49
CA TYR A 51 11.97 -14.43 -8.43
C TYR A 51 10.56 -14.96 -8.75
N LEU A 52 9.52 -14.46 -8.10
CA LEU A 52 8.14 -14.90 -8.34
C LEU A 52 7.67 -14.63 -9.78
N MET A 53 8.05 -13.48 -10.35
CA MET A 53 7.76 -13.16 -11.75
C MET A 53 8.47 -14.12 -12.72
N SER A 54 9.74 -14.45 -12.45
CA SER A 54 10.48 -15.44 -13.25
C SER A 54 9.83 -16.83 -13.19
N LEU A 55 9.27 -17.18 -12.03
CA LEU A 55 8.57 -18.44 -11.82
C LEU A 55 7.25 -18.47 -12.58
N ILE A 56 6.51 -17.36 -12.65
CA ILE A 56 5.32 -17.24 -13.50
C ILE A 56 5.70 -17.48 -14.98
N ASP A 57 6.72 -16.80 -15.49
CA ASP A 57 7.17 -16.95 -16.89
C ASP A 57 7.60 -18.39 -17.18
N TYR A 58 8.36 -19.01 -16.27
CA TYR A 58 8.73 -20.41 -16.38
C TYR A 58 7.50 -21.32 -16.48
N HIS A 59 6.50 -21.13 -15.61
CA HIS A 59 5.28 -21.94 -15.63
C HIS A 59 4.51 -21.80 -16.95
N TRP A 60 4.40 -20.58 -17.50
CA TRP A 60 3.77 -20.37 -18.81
C TRP A 60 4.47 -21.10 -19.96
N ARG A 61 5.78 -21.36 -19.84
CA ARG A 61 6.56 -22.10 -20.85
C ARG A 61 6.44 -23.62 -20.75
N ILE A 62 6.32 -24.17 -19.54
CA ILE A 62 6.28 -25.63 -19.35
C ILE A 62 4.88 -26.22 -19.58
N PHE A 63 3.83 -25.47 -19.31
CA PHE A 63 2.46 -25.90 -19.55
C PHE A 63 2.12 -25.70 -21.03
N THR A 64 2.10 -26.81 -21.78
CA THR A 64 1.90 -26.82 -23.24
C THR A 64 0.57 -27.41 -23.66
N HIS A 65 -0.13 -28.11 -22.76
CA HIS A 65 -1.41 -28.73 -23.09
C HIS A 65 -2.50 -27.66 -23.19
N THR A 66 -3.26 -27.65 -24.29
CA THR A 66 -4.23 -26.60 -24.61
C THR A 66 -5.21 -26.33 -23.47
N LEU A 67 -5.78 -27.38 -22.87
CA LEU A 67 -6.76 -27.24 -21.80
C LEU A 67 -6.14 -26.74 -20.47
N GLU A 68 -4.87 -27.02 -20.22
CA GLU A 68 -4.18 -26.50 -19.03
C GLU A 68 -3.90 -25.01 -19.17
N VAL A 69 -3.43 -24.62 -20.36
CA VAL A 69 -3.18 -23.22 -20.72
C VAL A 69 -4.49 -22.42 -20.68
N GLU A 70 -5.60 -23.00 -21.15
CA GLU A 70 -6.93 -22.39 -21.06
C GLU A 70 -7.35 -22.15 -19.61
N ILE A 71 -7.20 -23.15 -18.74
CA ILE A 71 -7.45 -22.99 -17.29
C ILE A 71 -6.58 -21.87 -16.71
N MET A 72 -5.28 -21.87 -17.00
CA MET A 72 -4.36 -20.83 -16.52
C MET A 72 -4.77 -19.43 -17.00
N HIS A 73 -5.22 -19.31 -18.25
CA HIS A 73 -5.67 -18.06 -18.84
C HIS A 73 -6.96 -17.54 -18.18
N GLU A 74 -7.94 -18.40 -17.91
CA GLU A 74 -9.17 -18.02 -17.22
C GLU A 74 -8.90 -17.43 -15.83
N TYR A 75 -8.02 -18.05 -15.05
CA TYR A 75 -7.61 -17.51 -13.74
C TYR A 75 -6.88 -16.17 -13.88
N ALA A 76 -6.02 -16.00 -14.90
CA ALA A 76 -5.35 -14.73 -15.17
C ALA A 76 -6.34 -13.62 -15.55
N LEU A 77 -7.39 -13.92 -16.33
CA LEU A 77 -8.46 -12.98 -16.66
C LEU A 77 -9.26 -12.55 -15.43
N VAL A 78 -9.61 -13.51 -14.56
CA VAL A 78 -10.29 -13.23 -13.29
C VAL A 78 -9.41 -12.32 -12.42
N GLY A 79 -8.13 -12.66 -12.24
CA GLY A 79 -7.18 -11.86 -11.47
C GLY A 79 -7.04 -10.44 -12.04
N ARG A 80 -6.94 -10.28 -13.36
CA ARG A 80 -6.89 -8.97 -14.03
C ARG A 80 -8.15 -8.15 -13.76
N LYS A 81 -9.33 -8.76 -13.86
CA LYS A 81 -10.61 -8.09 -13.57
C LYS A 81 -10.70 -7.64 -12.11
N MET A 82 -10.26 -8.48 -11.17
CA MET A 82 -10.19 -8.13 -9.76
C MET A 82 -9.25 -6.95 -9.52
N THR A 83 -8.03 -6.97 -10.06
CA THR A 83 -7.06 -5.87 -9.95
C THR A 83 -7.61 -4.54 -10.47
N ILE A 84 -8.24 -4.53 -11.64
CA ILE A 84 -8.83 -3.31 -12.22
C ILE A 84 -9.96 -2.81 -11.33
N THR A 85 -10.88 -3.68 -10.93
CA THR A 85 -12.04 -3.31 -10.11
C THR A 85 -11.60 -2.77 -8.75
N TYR A 86 -10.63 -3.43 -8.11
CA TYR A 86 -10.07 -3.02 -6.83
C TYR A 86 -9.35 -1.67 -6.94
N SER A 87 -8.54 -1.46 -7.98
CA SER A 87 -7.85 -0.20 -8.23
C SER A 87 -8.82 0.96 -8.40
N ILE A 88 -9.90 0.78 -9.19
CA ILE A 88 -10.95 1.79 -9.38
C ILE A 88 -11.59 2.13 -8.03
N ALA A 89 -11.94 1.11 -7.23
CA ALA A 89 -12.55 1.32 -5.92
C ALA A 89 -11.62 2.12 -4.99
N CYS A 90 -10.35 1.74 -4.85
CA CYS A 90 -9.40 2.44 -3.98
C CYS A 90 -9.15 3.89 -4.42
N TYR A 91 -8.94 4.14 -5.72
CA TYR A 91 -8.74 5.52 -6.20
C TYR A 91 -10.01 6.36 -6.07
N SER A 92 -11.19 5.78 -6.29
CA SER A 92 -12.45 6.51 -6.08
C SER A 92 -12.63 6.94 -4.63
N LEU A 93 -12.32 6.06 -3.67
CA LEU A 93 -12.37 6.38 -2.24
C LEU A 93 -11.33 7.44 -1.86
N ALA A 94 -10.12 7.34 -2.42
CA ALA A 94 -9.06 8.33 -2.21
C ALA A 94 -9.48 9.72 -2.71
N ILE A 95 -10.12 9.80 -3.88
CA ILE A 95 -10.66 11.07 -4.41
C ILE A 95 -11.72 11.64 -3.47
N VAL A 96 -12.69 10.82 -3.04
CA VAL A 96 -13.73 11.28 -2.09
C VAL A 96 -13.12 11.81 -0.80
N PHE A 97 -12.10 11.13 -0.26
CA PHE A 97 -11.38 11.61 0.93
C PHE A 97 -10.64 12.93 0.67
N MET A 98 -9.93 13.05 -0.46
CA MET A 98 -9.22 14.27 -0.84
C MET A 98 -10.15 15.48 -1.02
N MET A 99 -11.39 15.27 -1.47
CA MET A 99 -12.39 16.32 -1.62
C MET A 99 -12.81 16.95 -0.28
N MET A 100 -12.65 16.25 0.86
CA MET A 100 -13.01 16.80 2.17
C MET A 100 -12.31 18.13 2.46
N ALA A 101 -11.03 18.24 2.09
CA ALA A 101 -10.23 19.45 2.30
C ALA A 101 -10.59 20.62 1.36
N LEU A 102 -11.36 20.38 0.30
CA LEU A 102 -11.86 21.40 -0.63
C LEU A 102 -13.26 21.90 -0.26
N THR A 103 -13.92 21.24 0.68
CA THR A 103 -15.27 21.60 1.13
C THR A 103 -15.40 23.07 1.55
N PRO A 104 -14.52 23.64 2.41
CA PRO A 104 -14.70 25.04 2.83
C PRO A 104 -14.55 26.04 1.68
N GLN A 105 -13.63 25.81 0.75
CA GLN A 105 -13.37 26.68 -0.41
C GLN A 105 -14.52 26.61 -1.43
N ILE A 106 -15.10 25.43 -1.64
CA ILE A 106 -16.31 25.28 -2.46
C ILE A 106 -17.48 26.01 -1.81
N MET A 107 -17.62 25.90 -0.48
CA MET A 107 -18.68 26.59 0.25
C MET A 107 -18.50 28.11 0.24
N ASP A 108 -17.28 28.63 0.20
CA ASP A 108 -17.00 30.07 0.04
C ASP A 108 -17.49 30.61 -1.30
N LEU A 109 -17.47 29.79 -2.35
CA LEU A 109 -18.01 30.14 -3.66
C LEU A 109 -19.55 30.11 -3.71
N ILE A 110 -20.18 29.12 -3.05
CA ILE A 110 -21.63 28.91 -3.12
C ILE A 110 -22.39 29.80 -2.12
N ILE A 111 -21.89 29.89 -0.88
CA ILE A 111 -22.51 30.64 0.22
C ILE A 111 -21.39 31.40 0.94
N PRO A 112 -21.01 32.60 0.47
CA PRO A 112 -19.95 33.37 1.11
C PRO A 112 -20.38 33.81 2.52
N LEU A 113 -19.44 33.76 3.47
CA LEU A 113 -19.61 34.28 4.82
C LEU A 113 -18.83 35.59 4.99
N ASN A 114 -19.24 36.42 5.94
CA ASN A 114 -18.49 37.65 6.28
C ASN A 114 -17.12 37.36 6.93
N GLU A 115 -16.95 36.15 7.46
CA GLU A 115 -15.70 35.67 8.06
C GLU A 115 -15.18 34.47 7.26
N SER A 116 -13.85 34.31 7.22
CA SER A 116 -13.21 33.18 6.55
C SER A 116 -13.53 31.85 7.24
N ARG A 117 -13.88 30.83 6.47
CA ARG A 117 -14.07 29.47 6.99
C ARG A 117 -12.73 28.87 7.44
N PRO A 118 -12.69 28.09 8.53
CA PRO A 118 -11.48 27.39 8.94
C PRO A 118 -11.10 26.32 7.91
N TYR A 119 -9.79 26.14 7.72
CA TYR A 119 -9.26 25.10 6.86
C TYR A 119 -9.54 23.69 7.43
N ILE A 120 -9.81 22.75 6.53
CA ILE A 120 -9.93 21.33 6.87
C ILE A 120 -8.65 20.63 6.40
N TYR A 121 -7.93 20.03 7.35
CA TYR A 121 -6.72 19.25 7.09
C TYR A 121 -7.04 17.76 7.00
N LEU A 122 -6.46 17.06 6.00
CA LEU A 122 -6.64 15.62 5.83
C LEU A 122 -5.87 14.79 6.87
N PHE A 123 -4.78 15.35 7.39
CA PHE A 123 -3.92 14.71 8.37
C PHE A 123 -3.66 15.67 9.53
N ASP A 124 -3.76 15.15 10.75
CA ASP A 124 -3.35 15.89 11.93
C ASP A 124 -1.84 15.71 12.16
N ILE A 125 -1.07 16.54 11.47
CA ILE A 125 0.40 16.54 11.51
C ILE A 125 0.87 17.85 12.15
N ASP A 126 1.71 17.75 13.16
CA ASP A 126 2.36 18.91 13.77
C ASP A 126 3.57 19.32 12.92
N TYR A 127 3.40 20.38 12.11
CA TYR A 127 4.49 20.92 11.29
C TYR A 127 5.32 21.89 12.13
N SER A 128 6.62 21.98 11.85
CA SER A 128 7.50 22.96 12.50
C SER A 128 7.22 24.40 12.09
N PHE A 129 6.27 24.63 11.18
CA PHE A 129 5.83 25.93 10.67
C PHE A 129 4.31 26.04 10.81
N ASP A 130 3.80 27.26 10.75
CA ASP A 130 2.36 27.51 10.82
C ASP A 130 1.61 26.95 9.60
N ARG A 131 0.73 25.99 9.83
CA ARG A 131 -0.03 25.31 8.77
C ARG A 131 -1.01 26.24 8.07
N ASP A 132 -1.60 27.19 8.77
CA ASP A 132 -2.65 28.05 8.23
C ASP A 132 -2.07 29.04 7.19
N THR A 133 -0.89 29.60 7.48
CA THR A 133 -0.16 30.45 6.54
C THR A 133 0.25 29.71 5.26
N TYR A 134 0.60 28.42 5.35
CA TYR A 134 1.09 27.60 4.23
C TYR A 134 0.10 26.52 3.78
N PHE A 135 -1.21 26.75 3.97
CA PHE A 135 -2.26 25.76 3.77
C PHE A 135 -2.15 24.99 2.44
N TYR A 136 -1.97 25.68 1.31
CA TYR A 136 -1.90 25.03 -0.01
C TYR A 136 -0.68 24.10 -0.18
N TYR A 137 0.44 24.41 0.48
CA TYR A 137 1.61 23.52 0.49
C TYR A 137 1.34 22.27 1.33
N VAL A 138 0.68 22.43 2.48
CA VAL A 138 0.27 21.31 3.34
C VAL A 138 -0.73 20.41 2.60
N LEU A 139 -1.70 21.02 1.90
CA LEU A 139 -2.69 20.30 1.11
C LEU A 139 -2.03 19.53 -0.06
N LEU A 140 -1.13 20.16 -0.80
CA LEU A 140 -0.38 19.50 -1.88
C LEU A 140 0.44 18.31 -1.35
N HIS A 141 1.16 18.50 -0.25
CA HIS A 141 1.92 17.43 0.41
C HIS A 141 1.01 16.27 0.82
N ALA A 142 -0.17 16.58 1.39
CA ALA A 142 -1.14 15.57 1.78
C ALA A 142 -1.66 14.77 0.57
N TYR A 143 -2.02 15.43 -0.53
CA TYR A 143 -2.46 14.77 -1.76
C TYR A 143 -1.40 13.86 -2.36
N VAL A 144 -0.15 14.35 -2.48
CA VAL A 144 0.96 13.53 -2.98
C VAL A 144 1.16 12.30 -2.08
N THR A 145 1.09 12.49 -0.76
CA THR A 145 1.23 11.39 0.21
C THR A 145 0.10 10.36 0.06
N ILE A 146 -1.15 10.79 -0.09
CA ILE A 146 -2.30 9.89 -0.29
C ILE A 146 -2.13 9.08 -1.58
N ILE A 147 -1.78 9.74 -2.69
CA ILE A 147 -1.60 9.07 -3.99
C ILE A 147 -0.47 8.03 -3.89
N LEU A 148 0.66 8.38 -3.30
CA LEU A 148 1.79 7.45 -3.12
C LEU A 148 1.41 6.27 -2.21
N ALA A 149 0.71 6.53 -1.11
CA ALA A 149 0.28 5.50 -0.17
C ALA A 149 -0.71 4.51 -0.83
N ILE A 150 -1.74 5.02 -1.52
CA ILE A 150 -2.72 4.19 -2.23
C ILE A 150 -2.06 3.41 -3.35
N THR A 151 -1.16 4.03 -4.12
CA THR A 151 -0.42 3.34 -5.20
C THR A 151 0.44 2.20 -4.65
N THR A 152 1.17 2.45 -3.56
CA THR A 152 2.02 1.43 -2.92
C THR A 152 1.19 0.26 -2.41
N MET A 153 0.09 0.55 -1.71
CA MET A 153 -0.85 -0.46 -1.22
C MET A 153 -1.43 -1.29 -2.38
N LEU A 154 -1.87 -0.64 -3.46
CA LEU A 154 -2.40 -1.32 -4.65
C LEU A 154 -1.36 -2.24 -5.29
N ILE A 155 -0.13 -1.77 -5.48
CA ILE A 155 0.94 -2.60 -6.06
C ILE A 155 1.16 -3.85 -5.21
N THR A 156 1.24 -3.70 -3.89
CA THR A 156 1.44 -4.82 -2.96
C THR A 156 0.27 -5.80 -3.02
N ASP A 157 -0.96 -5.33 -2.78
CA ASP A 157 -2.16 -6.17 -2.73
C ASP A 157 -2.40 -6.91 -4.06
N THR A 158 -2.28 -6.20 -5.18
CA THR A 158 -2.55 -6.78 -6.50
C THR A 158 -1.47 -7.76 -6.94
N SER A 159 -0.22 -7.57 -6.50
CA SER A 159 0.84 -8.57 -6.69
C SER A 159 0.53 -9.85 -5.91
N TYR A 160 0.12 -9.74 -4.63
CA TYR A 160 -0.30 -10.91 -3.85
C TYR A 160 -1.49 -11.63 -4.48
N MET A 161 -2.52 -10.91 -4.92
CA MET A 161 -3.67 -11.50 -5.62
C MET A 161 -3.23 -12.21 -6.91
N MET A 162 -2.33 -11.62 -7.70
CA MET A 162 -1.78 -12.23 -8.91
C MET A 162 -1.08 -13.55 -8.59
N PHE A 163 -0.20 -13.57 -7.59
CA PHE A 163 0.51 -14.79 -7.19
C PHE A 163 -0.44 -15.88 -6.68
N ALA A 164 -1.45 -15.50 -5.90
CA ALA A 164 -2.46 -16.43 -5.43
C ALA A 164 -3.30 -17.03 -6.57
N HIS A 165 -3.70 -16.21 -7.55
CA HIS A 165 -4.42 -16.68 -8.73
C HIS A 165 -3.57 -17.60 -9.59
N HIS A 166 -2.30 -17.26 -9.82
CA HIS A 166 -1.36 -18.11 -10.57
C HIS A 166 -1.15 -19.45 -9.87
N ALA A 167 -0.90 -19.46 -8.55
CA ALA A 167 -0.77 -20.70 -7.79
C ALA A 167 -2.04 -21.56 -7.88
N SER A 168 -3.22 -20.94 -7.73
CA SER A 168 -4.52 -21.61 -7.86
C SER A 168 -4.72 -22.21 -9.26
N SER A 169 -4.28 -21.51 -10.30
CA SER A 169 -4.41 -21.97 -11.67
C SER A 169 -3.52 -23.16 -11.98
N LEU A 170 -2.31 -23.20 -11.41
CA LEU A 170 -1.43 -24.37 -11.49
C LEU A 170 -2.07 -25.59 -10.84
N PHE A 171 -2.65 -25.45 -9.65
CA PHE A 171 -3.36 -26.55 -8.99
C PHE A 171 -4.56 -27.05 -9.81
N ALA A 172 -5.32 -26.14 -10.41
CA ALA A 172 -6.44 -26.50 -11.27
C ALA A 172 -5.98 -27.24 -12.54
N ALA A 173 -4.93 -26.75 -13.21
CA ALA A 173 -4.37 -27.36 -14.41
C ALA A 173 -3.78 -28.76 -14.13
N ILE A 174 -3.00 -28.92 -13.06
CA ILE A 174 -2.42 -30.20 -12.66
C ILE A 174 -3.53 -31.17 -12.21
N GLY A 175 -4.50 -30.69 -11.45
CA GLY A 175 -5.66 -31.48 -11.03
C GLY A 175 -6.42 -32.03 -12.24
N TYR A 176 -6.62 -31.20 -13.26
CA TYR A 176 -7.22 -31.62 -14.52
C TYR A 176 -6.40 -32.75 -15.19
N ARG A 177 -5.08 -32.60 -15.32
CA ARG A 177 -4.19 -33.65 -15.88
C ARG A 177 -4.33 -34.98 -15.15
N ILE A 178 -4.36 -34.97 -13.82
CA ILE A 178 -4.42 -36.19 -13.00
C ILE A 178 -5.70 -36.99 -13.29
N THR A 179 -6.82 -36.32 -13.61
CA THR A 179 -8.08 -37.01 -13.95
C THR A 179 -7.99 -37.89 -15.20
N PHE A 180 -7.02 -37.66 -16.09
CA PHE A 180 -6.77 -38.49 -17.27
C PHE A 180 -5.76 -39.61 -17.00
N ILE A 181 -4.99 -39.53 -15.92
CA ILE A 181 -3.95 -40.52 -15.57
C ILE A 181 -4.54 -41.61 -14.68
N VAL A 182 -5.43 -41.27 -13.76
CA VAL A 182 -6.07 -42.24 -12.86
C VAL A 182 -7.36 -42.74 -13.53
N PRO A 183 -7.42 -44.00 -14.01
CA PRO A 183 -8.65 -44.56 -14.54
C PRO A 183 -9.70 -44.62 -13.42
N ARG A 184 -10.94 -44.23 -13.74
CA ARG A 184 -12.09 -44.37 -12.84
C ARG A 184 -12.42 -45.82 -12.57
#